data_AF-A0A437AD48-F1
#
_entry.id   AF-A0A437AD48-F1
#
_cell.length_a   1.000
_cell.length_b   1.000
_cell.length_c   1.000
_cell.angle_alpha   90.00
_cell.angle_beta   90.00
_cell.angle_gamma   90.00
#
_symmetry.space_group_name_H-M   'P 1'
#
loop_
_entity.id
_entity.type
_entity.pdbx_description
1 polymer ?
#
loop_
_entity_poly.entity_id
_entity_poly.type
_entity_poly.pdbx_seq_one_letter_code
_entity_poly.pdbx_strand_id
1 'polypeptide(L)'
;MVIKAIPPAALSLSDPTTTLQTYLESLSRPLYIIFIASPDPATDAPWCPDVRAALPIFNRVFEESEEELSVVTVQVGDKPAWKDANNVFRREWGISAIPTVGKYSVIDVDGQSIVAVRMLVENDCADEDKLRAFIN
;
A
#
# COMPACT_ATOMS: atom_id res chain seq x y z
N MET A 1 10.39 -11.64 -1.44
CA MET A 1 9.09 -11.00 -1.77
C MET A 1 8.33 -11.03 -0.49
N VAL A 2 8.18 -9.88 0.16
CA VAL A 2 7.33 -9.76 1.36
C VAL A 2 5.89 -10.04 0.94
N ILE A 3 5.55 -11.31 0.90
CA ILE A 3 4.17 -11.76 1.02
C ILE A 3 3.91 -11.79 2.51
N LYS A 4 3.55 -10.64 3.08
CA LYS A 4 2.74 -10.65 4.28
C LYS A 4 1.33 -10.29 3.84
N ALA A 5 0.47 -11.30 4.03
CA ALA A 5 -0.98 -11.37 3.89
C ALA A 5 -1.61 -10.91 2.55
N ILE A 6 -2.27 -11.86 1.89
CA ILE A 6 -3.53 -11.60 1.19
C ILE A 6 -4.41 -10.84 2.19
N PRO A 7 -5.08 -9.72 1.82
CA PRO A 7 -6.00 -9.06 2.74
C PRO A 7 -6.92 -10.12 3.35
N PRO A 8 -7.04 -10.22 4.68
CA PRO A 8 -8.01 -11.15 5.26
C PRO A 8 -9.36 -10.85 4.61
N ALA A 9 -10.19 -11.87 4.41
CA ALA A 9 -11.44 -11.81 3.63
C ALA A 9 -12.39 -10.64 3.99
N ALA A 10 -12.13 -9.96 5.10
CA ALA A 10 -12.80 -8.75 5.55
C ALA A 10 -12.45 -7.45 4.77
N LEU A 11 -11.25 -7.28 4.20
CA LEU A 11 -10.88 -6.03 3.51
C LEU A 11 -11.19 -6.11 2.00
N SER A 12 -12.20 -5.35 1.57
CA SER A 12 -12.54 -5.20 0.15
C SER A 12 -11.66 -4.14 -0.51
N LEU A 13 -10.77 -4.55 -1.41
CA LEU A 13 -9.93 -3.62 -2.16
C LEU A 13 -10.70 -2.84 -3.24
N SER A 14 -11.91 -3.27 -3.61
CA SER A 14 -12.75 -2.58 -4.59
C SER A 14 -13.76 -1.61 -3.98
N ASP A 15 -14.04 -1.76 -2.67
CA ASP A 15 -14.90 -0.86 -1.88
C ASP A 15 -14.31 -0.71 -0.47
N PRO A 16 -13.21 0.05 -0.33
CA PRO A 16 -12.53 0.19 0.95
C PRO A 16 -13.34 1.00 1.95
N THR A 17 -14.17 1.95 1.52
CA THR A 17 -14.92 2.84 2.42
C THR A 17 -15.77 2.05 3.41
N THR A 18 -16.36 0.94 2.97
CA THR A 18 -17.26 0.11 3.78
C THR A 18 -16.51 -0.84 4.72
N THR A 19 -15.28 -1.25 4.37
CA THR A 19 -14.59 -2.37 5.05
C THR A 19 -13.31 -1.97 5.76
N LEU A 20 -12.66 -0.88 5.34
CA LEU A 20 -11.37 -0.45 5.85
C LEU A 20 -11.44 -0.04 7.32
N GLN A 21 -12.45 0.72 7.73
CA GLN A 21 -12.59 1.14 9.13
C GLN A 21 -12.73 -0.08 10.06
N THR A 22 -13.71 -0.95 9.80
CA THR A 22 -13.92 -2.18 10.58
C THR A 22 -12.67 -3.06 10.61
N TYR A 23 -11.96 -3.15 9.49
CA TYR A 23 -10.73 -3.92 9.43
C TYR A 23 -9.63 -3.28 10.30
N LEU A 24 -9.44 -1.96 10.22
CA LEU A 24 -8.47 -1.25 11.05
C LEU A 24 -8.81 -1.32 12.55
N GLU A 25 -10.09 -1.25 12.92
CA GLU A 25 -10.54 -1.41 14.31
C GLU A 25 -10.26 -2.82 14.87
N SER A 26 -10.14 -3.83 13.99
CA SER A 26 -9.72 -5.18 14.37
C SER A 26 -8.20 -5.33 14.53
N LEU A 27 -7.44 -4.35 14.03
CA LEU A 27 -5.98 -4.33 14.14
C LEU A 27 -5.56 -3.54 15.38
N SER A 28 -4.57 -4.06 16.10
CA SER A 28 -3.90 -3.34 17.18
C SER A 28 -2.79 -2.39 16.69
N ARG A 29 -2.58 -2.28 15.37
CA ARG A 29 -1.46 -1.58 14.75
C ARG A 29 -1.83 -1.02 13.38
N PRO A 30 -1.06 -0.06 12.82
CA PRO A 30 -1.31 0.47 11.49
C PRO A 30 -1.22 -0.60 10.40
N LEU A 31 -2.07 -0.44 9.37
CA LEU A 31 -2.03 -1.20 8.14
C LEU A 31 -1.23 -0.43 7.08
N TYR A 32 -0.27 -1.09 6.47
CA TYR A 32 0.49 -0.60 5.33
C TYR A 32 -0.02 -1.25 4.05
N ILE A 33 -0.47 -0.47 3.08
CA ILE A 33 -0.87 -0.97 1.76
C ILE A 33 0.10 -0.43 0.72
N ILE A 34 0.76 -1.35 0.00
CA ILE A 34 1.77 -1.03 -1.01
C ILE A 34 1.14 -1.23 -2.38
N PHE A 35 0.91 -0.14 -3.10
CA PHE A 35 0.37 -0.14 -4.46
C PHE A 35 1.51 -0.19 -5.47
N ILE A 36 1.57 -1.29 -6.23
CA ILE A 36 2.63 -1.57 -7.21
C ILE A 36 2.07 -1.92 -8.58
N ALA A 37 2.91 -1.78 -9.61
CA ALA A 37 2.61 -2.28 -10.95
C ALA A 37 2.53 -3.80 -10.96
N SER A 38 1.59 -4.38 -11.72
CA SER A 38 1.59 -5.81 -11.99
C SER A 38 2.83 -6.22 -12.81
N PRO A 39 3.21 -7.51 -12.78
CA PRO A 39 4.22 -8.04 -13.69
C PRO A 39 3.81 -7.85 -15.17
N ASP A 40 4.79 -7.57 -16.01
CA ASP A 40 4.66 -7.62 -17.47
C ASP A 40 4.76 -9.08 -17.94
N PRO A 41 3.79 -9.61 -18.69
CA PRO A 41 3.80 -11.02 -19.14
C PRO A 41 5.04 -11.44 -19.93
N ALA A 42 5.76 -10.51 -20.56
CA ALA A 42 6.94 -10.82 -21.35
C ALA A 42 8.23 -10.90 -20.52
N THR A 43 8.29 -10.21 -19.38
CA THR A 43 9.52 -10.12 -18.56
C THR A 43 9.37 -10.69 -17.16
N ASP A 44 8.14 -11.00 -16.74
CA ASP A 44 7.78 -11.42 -15.38
C ASP A 44 8.20 -10.42 -14.28
N ALA A 45 8.52 -9.19 -14.68
CA ALA A 45 8.90 -8.08 -13.81
C ALA A 45 7.86 -6.95 -13.88
N PRO A 46 7.69 -6.14 -12.83
CA PRO A 46 6.76 -5.01 -12.88
C PRO A 46 7.01 -4.12 -14.09
N TRP A 47 5.94 -3.77 -14.82
CA TRP A 47 6.06 -2.97 -16.05
C TRP A 47 6.58 -1.54 -15.77
N CYS A 48 6.40 -1.03 -14.56
CA CYS A 48 6.85 0.31 -14.14
C CYS A 48 8.31 0.28 -13.65
N PRO A 49 9.21 1.11 -14.22
CA PRO A 49 10.61 1.17 -13.79
C PRO A 49 10.77 1.64 -12.34
N ASP A 50 9.97 2.60 -11.87
CA ASP A 50 10.08 3.13 -10.50
C ASP A 50 9.67 2.08 -9.46
N VAL A 51 8.65 1.27 -9.77
CA VAL A 51 8.27 0.11 -8.96
C VAL A 51 9.42 -0.90 -8.89
N ARG A 52 10.10 -1.19 -10.02
CA ARG A 52 11.26 -2.09 -10.02
C ARG A 52 12.40 -1.57 -9.15
N ALA A 53 12.62 -0.25 -9.14
CA ALA A 53 13.65 0.38 -8.31
C ALA A 53 13.29 0.34 -6.81
N ALA A 54 12.01 0.51 -6.45
CA ALA A 54 11.56 0.53 -5.07
C ALA A 54 11.43 -0.88 -4.43
N LEU A 55 11.12 -1.92 -5.21
CA LEU A 55 10.88 -3.28 -4.68
C LEU A 55 12.04 -3.85 -3.83
N PRO A 56 13.32 -3.74 -4.22
CA PRO A 56 14.44 -4.18 -3.37
C PRO A 56 14.48 -3.47 -2.02
N ILE A 57 14.13 -2.18 -2.00
CA ILE A 57 14.11 -1.35 -0.80
C ILE A 57 12.92 -1.73 0.08
N PHE A 58 11.74 -1.94 -0.51
CA PHE A 58 10.57 -2.45 0.21
C PHE A 58 10.87 -3.79 0.89
N ASN A 59 11.42 -4.75 0.15
CA ASN A 59 11.77 -6.04 0.75
C ASN A 59 12.73 -5.85 1.91
N ARG A 60 13.79 -5.06 1.75
CA ARG A 60 14.75 -4.79 2.83
C ARG A 60 14.08 -4.17 4.06
N VAL A 61 13.37 -3.06 3.89
CA VAL A 61 12.81 -2.28 5.01
C VAL A 61 11.69 -3.04 5.73
N PHE A 62 10.80 -3.71 4.99
CA PHE A 62 9.69 -4.46 5.61
C PHE A 62 10.13 -5.85 6.14
N GLU A 63 11.19 -6.48 5.62
CA GLU A 63 11.75 -7.74 6.17
C GLU A 63 12.63 -7.48 7.40
N GLU A 64 13.39 -6.37 7.42
CA GLU A 64 14.28 -6.01 8.53
C GLU A 64 13.57 -5.27 9.67
N SER A 65 12.29 -4.94 9.52
CA SER A 65 11.50 -4.35 10.60
C SER A 65 11.45 -5.30 11.81
N GLU A 66 11.96 -4.83 12.95
CA GLU A 66 11.85 -5.56 14.22
C GLU A 66 10.40 -5.63 14.71
N GLU A 67 9.59 -4.65 14.34
CA GLU A 67 8.16 -4.64 14.60
C GLU A 67 7.41 -5.57 13.64
N GLU A 68 6.42 -6.28 14.18
CA GLU A 68 5.49 -7.01 13.32
C GLU A 68 4.55 -6.00 12.66
N LEU A 69 4.73 -5.78 11.36
CA LEU A 69 3.91 -4.85 10.57
C LEU A 69 2.73 -5.58 9.92
N SER A 70 1.55 -4.95 9.91
CA SER A 70 0.43 -5.36 9.07
C SER A 70 0.63 -4.76 7.68
N VAL A 71 1.08 -5.56 6.73
CA VAL A 71 1.38 -5.11 5.36
C VAL A 71 0.50 -5.86 4.38
N VAL A 72 0.04 -5.20 3.32
CA VAL A 72 -0.66 -5.79 2.16
C VAL A 72 -0.04 -5.21 0.90
N THR A 73 0.28 -6.06 -0.07
CA THR A 73 0.74 -5.62 -1.39
C THR A 73 -0.40 -5.75 -2.41
N VAL A 74 -0.63 -4.69 -3.17
CA VAL A 74 -1.71 -4.59 -4.16
C VAL A 74 -1.13 -4.30 -5.53
N GLN A 75 -1.45 -5.15 -6.51
CA GLN A 75 -1.13 -4.90 -7.90
C GLN A 75 -2.23 -4.07 -8.55
N VAL A 76 -1.88 -2.91 -9.09
CA VAL A 76 -2.87 -1.96 -9.65
C VAL A 76 -3.39 -2.34 -11.05
N GLY A 77 -2.89 -3.45 -11.59
CA GLY A 77 -3.13 -3.90 -12.95
C GLY A 77 -2.00 -3.55 -13.91
N ASP A 78 -2.25 -3.81 -15.20
CA ASP A 78 -1.34 -3.49 -16.29
C ASP A 78 -1.29 -1.98 -16.57
N LYS A 79 -0.37 -1.57 -17.44
CA LYS A 79 -0.14 -0.15 -17.74
C LYS A 79 -1.39 0.56 -18.33
N PRO A 80 -2.14 -0.03 -19.29
CA PRO A 80 -3.40 0.55 -19.75
C PRO A 80 -4.45 0.67 -18.65
N ALA A 81 -4.70 -0.39 -17.86
CA ALA A 81 -5.68 -0.36 -16.78
C ALA A 81 -5.32 0.66 -15.69
N TRP A 82 -4.02 0.83 -15.40
CA TRP A 82 -3.57 1.87 -14.47
C TRP A 82 -3.77 3.30 -15.01
N LYS A 83 -3.68 3.51 -16.32
CA LYS A 83 -3.88 4.83 -16.92
C LYS A 83 -5.35 5.24 -17.01
N ASP A 84 -6.27 4.28 -16.91
CA ASP A 84 -7.69 4.56 -16.88
C ASP A 84 -8.05 5.38 -15.62
N ALA A 85 -8.73 6.51 -15.81
CA ALA A 85 -9.20 7.34 -14.72
C ALA A 85 -10.24 6.62 -13.83
N ASN A 86 -10.92 5.60 -14.37
CA ASN A 86 -11.86 4.75 -13.64
C ASN A 86 -11.20 3.58 -12.90
N ASN A 87 -9.87 3.48 -12.93
CA ASN A 87 -9.14 2.49 -12.14
C ASN A 87 -9.55 2.59 -10.66
N VAL A 88 -9.92 1.46 -10.06
CA VAL A 88 -10.46 1.42 -8.70
C VAL A 88 -9.50 2.00 -7.67
N PHE A 89 -8.19 1.83 -7.84
CA PHE A 89 -7.18 2.37 -6.94
C PHE A 89 -7.00 3.89 -7.09
N ARG A 90 -7.23 4.42 -8.29
CA ARG A 90 -7.26 5.88 -8.49
C ARG A 90 -8.51 6.49 -7.87
N ARG A 91 -9.67 5.85 -8.08
CA ARG A 91 -10.99 6.39 -7.71
C ARG A 91 -11.33 6.22 -6.24
N GLU A 92 -11.20 5.00 -5.71
CA GLU A 92 -11.63 4.65 -4.36
C GLU A 92 -10.52 4.86 -3.32
N TRP A 93 -9.26 4.71 -3.72
CA TRP A 93 -8.11 4.83 -2.82
C TRP A 93 -7.35 6.15 -2.97
N GLY A 94 -7.69 6.96 -3.98
CA GLY A 94 -7.03 8.25 -4.24
C GLY A 94 -5.57 8.14 -4.67
N ILE A 95 -5.14 6.98 -5.18
CA ILE A 95 -3.74 6.76 -5.57
C ILE A 95 -3.46 7.49 -6.88
N SER A 96 -2.61 8.51 -6.83
CA SER A 96 -2.26 9.33 -7.99
C SER A 96 -1.10 8.75 -8.81
N ALA A 97 -0.18 8.04 -8.14
CA ALA A 97 1.05 7.51 -8.72
C ALA A 97 1.44 6.15 -8.12
N ILE A 98 2.36 5.44 -8.79
CA ILE A 98 2.96 4.20 -8.28
C ILE A 98 4.48 4.28 -8.43
N PRO A 99 5.27 3.69 -7.52
CA PRO A 99 4.82 2.99 -6.29
C PRO A 99 4.25 3.97 -5.25
N THR A 100 3.29 3.51 -4.44
CA THR A 100 2.76 4.26 -3.29
C THR A 100 2.66 3.35 -2.07
N VAL A 101 3.10 3.82 -0.91
CA VAL A 101 2.92 3.16 0.38
C VAL A 101 1.94 3.98 1.22
N GLY A 102 0.76 3.43 1.48
CA GLY A 102 -0.24 4.05 2.37
C GLY A 102 -0.17 3.47 3.78
N LYS A 103 -0.10 4.32 4.80
CA LYS A 103 -0.22 3.98 6.23
C LYS A 103 -1.63 4.37 6.68
N TYR A 104 -2.40 3.37 7.09
CA TYR A 104 -3.78 3.49 7.53
C TYR A 104 -3.90 3.09 8.99
N SER A 105 -4.53 3.93 9.80
CA SER A 105 -4.72 3.67 11.23
C SER A 105 -6.00 4.33 11.72
N VAL A 106 -6.59 3.79 12.79
CA VAL A 106 -7.67 4.48 13.51
C VAL A 106 -7.06 5.39 14.57
N ILE A 107 -7.54 6.63 14.65
CA ILE A 107 -7.23 7.57 15.73
C ILE A 107 -8.54 8.04 16.37
N ASP A 108 -8.49 8.33 17.66
CA ASP A 108 -9.60 8.98 18.37
C ASP A 108 -9.43 10.50 18.26
N VAL A 109 -10.46 11.17 17.78
CA VAL A 109 -10.56 12.63 17.78
C VAL A 109 -11.87 13.00 18.47
N ASP A 110 -11.75 13.60 19.66
CA ASP A 110 -12.89 14.02 20.48
C ASP A 110 -13.92 12.90 20.76
N GLY A 111 -13.44 11.66 20.99
CA GLY A 111 -14.29 10.50 21.24
C GLY A 111 -14.88 9.86 19.97
N GLN A 112 -14.42 10.28 18.79
CA GLN A 112 -14.81 9.71 17.51
C GLN A 112 -13.61 8.99 16.86
N SER A 113 -13.79 7.69 16.59
CA SER A 113 -12.85 6.91 15.77
C SER A 113 -12.89 7.40 14.32
N ILE A 114 -11.74 7.84 13.82
CA ILE A 114 -11.56 8.22 12.42
C ILE A 114 -10.37 7.49 11.80
N VAL A 115 -10.44 7.24 10.49
CA VAL A 115 -9.32 6.66 9.73
C VAL A 115 -8.35 7.76 9.34
N ALA A 116 -7.14 7.70 9.90
CA ALA A 116 -6.01 8.51 9.48
C ALA A 116 -5.26 7.81 8.35
N VAL A 117 -4.94 8.58 7.30
CA VAL A 117 -4.22 8.09 6.12
C VAL A 117 -3.00 8.97 5.87
N ARG A 118 -1.85 8.34 5.70
CA ARG A 118 -0.61 8.97 5.23
C ARG A 118 -0.10 8.21 4.02
N MET A 119 0.51 8.92 3.07
CA MET A 119 1.03 8.33 1.83
C MET A 119 2.50 8.72 1.63
N LEU A 120 3.30 7.75 1.21
CA LEU A 120 4.62 7.94 0.61
C LEU A 120 4.50 7.59 -0.87
N VAL A 121 4.99 8.44 -1.77
CA VAL A 121 4.73 8.33 -3.23
C VAL A 121 6.00 8.36 -4.05
N GLU A 122 6.01 7.62 -5.16
CA GLU A 122 7.02 7.65 -6.23
C GLU A 122 8.47 7.56 -5.72
N ASN A 123 9.25 8.62 -5.93
CA ASN A 123 10.67 8.66 -5.59
C ASN A 123 10.91 8.54 -4.08
N ASP A 124 9.99 9.03 -3.25
CA ASP A 124 10.12 8.92 -1.80
C ASP A 124 9.96 7.47 -1.33
N CYS A 125 9.23 6.63 -2.08
CA CYS A 125 9.17 5.19 -1.81
C CYS A 125 10.50 4.48 -2.07
N ALA A 126 11.34 5.03 -2.96
CA ALA A 126 12.65 4.49 -3.30
C ALA A 126 13.79 5.11 -2.46
N ASP A 127 13.44 5.94 -1.47
CA ASP A 127 14.37 6.50 -0.49
C ASP A 127 14.26 5.68 0.80
N GLU A 128 15.31 4.90 1.11
CA GLU A 128 15.29 3.97 2.23
C GLU A 128 15.09 4.68 3.58
N ASP A 129 15.72 5.83 3.77
CA ASP A 129 15.62 6.59 5.03
C ASP A 129 14.21 7.15 5.21
N LYS A 130 13.60 7.68 4.15
CA LYS A 130 12.21 8.14 4.18
C LYS A 130 11.24 6.99 4.43
N LEU A 131 11.45 5.84 3.79
CA LEU A 131 10.59 4.67 4.00
C LEU A 131 10.69 4.15 5.43
N ARG A 132 11.91 4.04 6.00
CA ARG A 132 12.10 3.66 7.40
C ARG A 132 11.43 4.65 8.36
N ALA A 133 11.61 5.95 8.12
CA ALA A 133 10.96 6.99 8.92
C ALA A 133 9.42 6.98 8.78
N PHE A 134 8.89 6.48 7.67
CA PHE A 134 7.46 6.39 7.42
C PHE A 134 6.80 5.19 8.12
N ILE A 135 7.51 4.05 8.22
CA ILE A 135 7.00 2.83 8.85
C ILE A 135 7.21 2.78 10.36
N ASN A 136 8.17 3.53 10.89
CA ASN A 136 8.32 3.78 12.33
C ASN A 136 7.28 4.81 12.86
#